data_AF-A0A183ILK4-F1
#
_entry.id   AF-A0A183ILK4-F1
#
_cell.length_a   1.000
_cell.length_b   1.000
_cell.length_c   1.000
_cell.angle_alpha   90.00
_cell.angle_beta   90.00
_cell.angle_gamma   90.00
#
_symmetry.space_group_name_H-M   'P 1'
#
loop_
_entity.id
_entity.type
_entity.pdbx_description
1 polymer ?
#
loop_
_entity_poly.entity_id
_entity_poly.type
_entity_poly.pdbx_seq_one_letter_code
_entity_poly.pdbx_strand_id
1 'polypeptide(L)'
;MTTDVETEWQLFMSGKLEAAAKCCGFKRVGLPPGGQKRSFWWAQEVQLTVKEKEAAFNNLLGKKEPYTRVRYVKVGNAAAKEVGNAKTE
;
A
#
# COMPACT_ATOMS: atom_id res chain seq x y z
N MET A 1 -20.38 36.41 17.13
CA MET A 1 -20.30 35.65 15.86
C MET A 1 -19.96 34.23 16.25
N THR A 2 -20.92 33.32 16.22
CA THR A 2 -20.69 31.90 16.48
C THR A 2 -19.99 31.32 15.26
N THR A 3 -18.68 31.12 15.36
CA THR A 3 -17.93 30.35 14.37
C THR A 3 -18.52 28.95 14.34
N ASP A 4 -18.88 28.51 13.13
CA ASP A 4 -19.45 27.19 12.89
C ASP A 4 -18.43 26.10 13.30
N VAL A 5 -18.92 25.03 13.92
CA VAL A 5 -18.06 23.98 14.52
C VAL A 5 -17.15 23.33 13.47
N GLU A 6 -17.63 23.19 12.23
CA GLU A 6 -16.81 22.68 11.13
C GLU A 6 -15.65 23.65 10.82
N THR A 7 -15.92 24.96 10.87
CA THR A 7 -14.89 25.98 10.62
C THR A 7 -13.79 25.94 11.68
N GLU A 8 -14.15 25.80 12.95
CA GLU A 8 -13.16 25.65 14.04
C GLU A 8 -12.36 24.35 13.91
N TRP A 9 -13.02 23.26 13.54
CA TRP A 9 -12.37 21.98 13.31
C TRP A 9 -11.36 22.04 12.16
N GLN A 10 -11.70 22.69 11.06
CA GLN A 10 -10.80 22.90 9.92
C GLN A 10 -9.59 23.77 10.29
N LEU A 11 -9.78 24.81 11.10
CA LEU A 11 -8.69 25.65 11.60
C LEU A 11 -7.75 24.86 12.52
N PHE A 12 -8.30 24.04 13.41
CA PHE A 12 -7.51 23.18 14.28
C PHE A 12 -6.67 22.16 13.48
N MET A 13 -7.29 21.52 12.49
CA MET A 13 -6.60 20.54 11.64
C MET A 13 -5.50 21.18 10.80
N SER A 14 -5.76 22.38 10.26
CA SER A 14 -4.76 23.18 9.54
C SER A 14 -3.58 23.55 10.43
N GLY A 15 -3.85 24.05 11.64
CA GLY A 15 -2.80 24.39 12.62
C GLY A 15 -1.95 23.18 13.04
N LYS A 16 -2.58 22.01 13.22
CA LYS A 16 -1.88 20.76 13.51
C LYS A 16 -0.93 20.36 12.38
N LEU A 17 -1.39 20.43 11.13
CA LEU A 17 -0.57 20.10 9.96
C LEU A 17 0.60 21.08 9.82
N GLU A 18 0.37 22.37 10.04
CA GLU A 18 1.42 23.39 9.98
C GLU A 18 2.48 23.18 11.08
N ALA A 19 2.04 22.90 12.32
CA ALA A 19 2.95 22.61 13.42
C ALA A 19 3.76 21.33 13.16
N ALA A 20 3.12 20.28 12.67
CA ALA A 20 3.78 19.04 12.29
C ALA A 20 4.79 19.26 11.15
N ALA A 21 4.44 20.09 10.16
CA ALA A 21 5.34 20.44 9.06
C ALA A 21 6.58 21.20 9.54
N LYS A 22 6.42 22.16 10.46
CA LYS A 22 7.55 22.91 11.04
C LYS A 22 8.44 22.05 11.93
N CYS A 23 7.85 21.16 12.72
CA CYS A 23 8.57 20.33 13.68
C CYS A 23 9.25 19.12 13.01
N CYS A 24 8.51 18.39 12.18
CA CYS A 24 8.94 17.11 11.60
C CYS A 24 9.40 17.23 10.14
N GLY A 25 9.17 18.37 9.49
CA GLY A 25 9.32 18.52 8.04
C GLY A 25 8.23 17.76 7.27
N PHE A 26 8.18 17.98 5.96
CA PHE A 26 7.37 17.17 5.06
C PHE A 26 8.18 15.98 4.57
N LYS A 27 7.76 14.75 4.91
CA LYS A 27 8.30 13.55 4.29
C LYS A 27 7.52 13.25 3.02
N ARG A 28 8.19 13.29 1.87
CA ARG A 28 7.60 12.90 0.59
C ARG A 28 7.29 11.40 0.62
N VAL A 29 6.02 11.04 0.64
CA VAL A 29 5.56 9.65 0.60
C VAL A 29 5.31 9.31 -0.87
N GLY A 30 6.32 8.79 -1.57
CA GLY A 30 6.25 8.48 -3.00
C GLY A 30 7.60 8.52 -3.70
N LEU A 31 7.71 7.83 -4.85
CA LEU A 31 8.95 7.71 -5.60
C LEU A 31 9.49 9.08 -6.08
N PRO A 32 10.82 9.28 -6.13
CA PRO A 32 11.43 10.45 -6.77
C PRO A 32 11.10 10.52 -8.28
N PRO A 33 11.06 11.73 -8.89
CA PRO A 33 11.00 11.88 -10.34
C PRO A 33 12.35 11.45 -10.92
N GLY A 34 12.43 10.18 -11.32
CA GLY A 34 13.69 9.53 -11.69
C GLY A 34 13.66 8.01 -11.49
N GLY A 35 12.68 7.50 -10.73
CA GLY A 35 12.50 6.07 -10.54
C GLY A 35 13.63 5.44 -9.72
N GLN A 36 13.32 4.80 -8.60
CA GLN A 36 14.29 3.82 -8.10
C GLN A 36 14.50 2.78 -9.19
N LYS A 37 15.74 2.36 -9.44
CA LYS A 37 15.98 1.00 -9.95
C LYS A 37 15.20 0.11 -8.99
N ARG A 38 14.09 -0.47 -9.46
CA ARG A 38 13.32 -1.45 -8.68
C ARG A 38 14.33 -2.41 -8.07
N SER A 39 14.11 -2.79 -6.81
CA SER A 39 14.99 -3.73 -6.13
C SER A 39 15.28 -4.91 -7.06
N PHE A 40 16.54 -5.34 -7.16
CA PHE A 40 17.02 -6.30 -8.18
C PHE A 40 16.10 -7.53 -8.34
N TRP A 41 15.60 -8.04 -7.21
CA TRP A 41 14.66 -9.16 -7.10
C TRP A 41 13.21 -8.86 -7.54
N TRP A 42 12.90 -7.66 -8.03
CA TRP A 42 11.56 -7.25 -8.49
C TRP A 42 11.39 -7.48 -10.01
N ALA A 43 11.73 -8.68 -10.44
CA ALA A 43 11.66 -9.15 -11.82
C ALA A 43 10.20 -9.27 -12.32
N GLN A 44 10.02 -9.55 -13.62
CA GLN A 44 8.68 -9.63 -14.24
C GLN A 44 7.85 -10.78 -13.62
N GLU A 45 8.51 -11.86 -13.24
CA GLU A 45 7.95 -13.08 -12.65
C GLU A 45 7.35 -12.78 -11.26
N VAL A 46 8.08 -12.03 -10.43
CA VAL A 46 7.60 -11.54 -9.13
C VAL A 46 6.42 -10.59 -9.32
N GLN A 47 6.44 -9.74 -10.35
CA GLN A 47 5.32 -8.84 -10.62
C GLN A 47 4.05 -9.59 -11.03
N LEU A 48 4.17 -10.63 -11.86
CA LEU A 48 3.04 -11.44 -12.29
C LEU A 48 2.40 -12.18 -11.10
N THR A 49 3.21 -12.84 -10.28
CA THR A 49 2.71 -13.58 -9.10
C THR A 49 2.09 -12.66 -8.06
N VAL A 50 2.63 -11.46 -7.85
CA VAL A 50 2.03 -10.45 -6.97
C VAL A 50 0.70 -9.93 -7.52
N LYS A 51 0.58 -9.70 -8.83
CA LYS A 51 -0.69 -9.32 -9.47
C LYS A 51 -1.75 -10.41 -9.34
N GLU A 52 -1.36 -11.67 -9.50
CA GLU A 52 -2.28 -12.80 -9.29
C GLU A 52 -2.79 -12.86 -7.84
N LYS A 53 -1.90 -12.62 -6.86
CA LYS A 53 -2.29 -12.51 -5.45
C LYS A 53 -3.28 -11.38 -5.23
N GLU A 54 -3.02 -10.21 -5.82
CA GLU A 54 -3.90 -9.04 -5.71
C GLU A 54 -5.29 -9.32 -6.32
N ALA A 55 -5.34 -9.96 -7.50
CA ALA A 55 -6.60 -10.39 -8.11
C ALA A 55 -7.34 -11.41 -7.24
N ALA A 56 -6.64 -12.37 -6.63
CA ALA A 56 -7.25 -13.33 -5.71
C ALA A 56 -7.78 -12.65 -4.43
N PHE A 57 -7.08 -11.63 -3.93
CA PHE A 57 -7.53 -10.84 -2.78
C PHE A 57 -8.79 -10.03 -3.09
N ASN A 58 -8.83 -9.35 -4.24
CA ASN A 58 -10.02 -8.62 -4.68
C ASN A 58 -11.22 -9.56 -4.89
N ASN A 59 -10.98 -10.76 -5.43
CA ASN A 59 -12.00 -11.80 -5.53
C ASN A 59 -12.49 -12.28 -4.16
N LEU A 60 -11.60 -12.45 -3.19
CA LEU A 60 -11.96 -12.79 -1.80
C LEU A 60 -12.81 -11.68 -1.16
N LEU A 61 -12.46 -10.41 -1.36
CA LEU A 61 -13.24 -9.30 -0.82
C LEU A 61 -14.63 -9.19 -1.47
N GLY A 62 -14.71 -9.41 -2.79
CA GLY A 62 -15.97 -9.33 -3.53
C GLY A 62 -16.89 -10.53 -3.32
N LYS A 63 -16.32 -11.72 -3.03
CA LYS A 63 -17.07 -12.97 -2.86
C LYS A 63 -16.84 -13.51 -1.45
N LYS A 64 -17.88 -13.44 -0.60
CA LYS A 64 -17.91 -14.01 0.78
C LYS A 64 -17.93 -15.54 0.82
N GLU A 65 -17.31 -16.20 -0.16
CA GLU A 65 -17.28 -17.64 -0.32
C GLU A 65 -16.06 -18.24 0.40
N PRO A 66 -16.19 -19.31 1.20
CA PRO A 66 -15.04 -19.91 1.90
C PRO A 66 -13.91 -20.34 0.97
N TYR A 67 -14.25 -20.75 -0.26
CA TYR A 67 -13.30 -21.23 -1.24
C TYR A 67 -12.44 -20.12 -1.88
N THR A 68 -12.93 -18.88 -1.93
CA THR A 68 -12.13 -17.74 -2.40
C THR A 68 -10.99 -17.44 -1.44
N ARG A 69 -11.20 -17.68 -0.14
CA ARG A 69 -10.15 -17.56 0.89
C ARG A 69 -9.05 -18.60 0.68
N VAL A 70 -9.44 -19.86 0.43
CA VAL A 70 -8.49 -20.95 0.15
C VAL A 70 -7.66 -20.64 -1.10
N ARG A 71 -8.30 -20.14 -2.16
CA ARG A 71 -7.60 -19.71 -3.39
C ARG A 71 -6.63 -18.57 -3.12
N TYR A 72 -7.06 -17.54 -2.39
CA TYR A 72 -6.18 -16.43 -2.01
C TYR A 72 -4.96 -16.90 -1.21
N VAL A 73 -5.15 -17.76 -0.20
CA VAL A 73 -4.04 -18.30 0.60
C VAL A 73 -3.06 -19.08 -0.26
N LYS A 74 -3.56 -19.92 -1.18
CA LYS A 74 -2.72 -20.69 -2.09
C LYS A 74 -1.86 -19.79 -2.99
N VAL A 75 -2.48 -18.79 -3.62
CA VAL A 75 -1.77 -17.82 -4.48
C VAL A 75 -0.81 -16.96 -3.66
N GLY A 76 -1.21 -16.54 -2.46
CA GLY A 76 -0.37 -15.77 -1.54
C GLY A 76 0.89 -16.52 -1.11
N ASN A 77 0.77 -17.82 -0.80
CA ASN A 77 1.91 -18.67 -0.46
C ASN A 77 2.85 -18.86 -1.66
N ALA A 78 2.32 -19.02 -2.86
CA ALA A 78 3.12 -19.13 -4.09
C ALA A 78 3.91 -17.83 -4.35
N ALA A 79 3.25 -16.68 -4.25
CA ALA A 79 3.90 -15.37 -4.39
C ALA A 79 4.98 -15.14 -3.31
N ALA A 80 4.73 -15.56 -2.06
CA ALA A 80 5.71 -15.46 -0.99
C ALA A 80 6.96 -16.32 -1.25
N LYS A 81 6.78 -17.53 -1.79
CA LYS A 81 7.88 -18.40 -2.20
C LYS A 81 8.68 -17.78 -3.35
N GLU A 82 8.01 -17.27 -4.37
CA GLU A 82 8.67 -16.65 -5.53
C GLU A 82 9.49 -15.42 -5.14
N VAL A 83 8.92 -14.56 -4.30
CA VAL A 83 9.63 -13.43 -3.69
C VAL A 83 10.82 -13.89 -2.86
N GLY A 84 10.70 -15.01 -2.13
CA GLY A 84 11.80 -15.59 -1.38
C GLY A 84 12.95 -16.03 -2.28
N ASN A 85 12.65 -16.75 -3.36
CA ASN A 85 13.63 -17.22 -4.34
C ASN A 85 14.33 -16.04 -5.04
N ALA A 86 13.56 -15.06 -5.53
CA ALA A 86 14.11 -13.91 -6.24
C ALA A 86 15.03 -13.06 -5.35
N LYS A 87 14.83 -13.07 -4.02
CA LYS A 87 15.71 -12.39 -3.06
C LYS A 87 17.02 -13.12 -2.78
N THR A 88 17.07 -14.42 -3.04
CA THR A 88 18.26 -15.26 -2.84
C THR A 88 19.15 -15.37 -4.08
N GLU A 89 18.65 -14.93 -5.23
CA GLU A 89 19.38 -14.73 -6.48
C GLU A 89 20.16 -13.40 -6.50
#